data_AF-A0A822YS91-F1
#
_entry.id   AF-A0A822YS91-F1
#
_cell.length_a   1.000
_cell.length_b   1.000
_cell.length_c   1.000
_cell.angle_alpha   90.00
_cell.angle_beta   90.00
_cell.angle_gamma   90.00
#
_symmetry.space_group_name_H-M   'P 1'
#
loop_
_entity.id
_entity.type
_entity.pdbx_description
1 polymer ?
#
loop_
_entity_poly.entity_id
_entity_poly.type
_entity_poly.pdbx_seq_one_letter_code
_entity_poly.pdbx_strand_id
1 'polypeptide(L)'
;MAGSVAAAVGVGIGMGLAISHKIKNQKDPFLQNALDFFFSNYRPNCSSPMWGSLSLADNTTEAVESKTGASFPSVLSDTQQLLGIGLRKKSILGLKNIDVYAFGVYADYTDMKNSLSEKYGQFSVSELKQNKEFLEDVLEKDIRMTVRLQIVYGRLSIRSVRSAFEESVGSRLQKFGGPDNKELLQRFTSLFKDEYKIPRGSVIELSKEQGHVLCTKIDGNDVGCIQSKLLCWSILDLYIGEDPFDVKAKEEIELSLASLLQN
;
A
#
# COMPACT_ATOMS: atom_id res chain seq x y z
N MET A 1 -26.20 -58.54 15.61
CA MET A 1 -24.92 -58.46 16.36
C MET A 1 -24.70 -56.99 16.68
N ALA A 2 -25.04 -56.48 17.86
CA ALA A 2 -24.27 -56.60 19.13
C ALA A 2 -22.80 -56.21 18.91
N GLY A 3 -22.16 -55.23 19.55
CA GLY A 3 -22.50 -54.31 20.63
C GLY A 3 -21.18 -53.66 21.15
N SER A 4 -21.32 -52.57 21.89
CA SER A 4 -20.43 -52.07 22.98
C SER A 4 -19.00 -51.55 22.76
N VAL A 5 -18.86 -50.24 23.05
CA VAL A 5 -17.91 -49.51 23.93
C VAL A 5 -16.75 -50.27 24.59
N ALA A 6 -15.55 -49.66 24.59
CA ALA A 6 -14.66 -49.65 25.76
C ALA A 6 -13.67 -48.46 25.72
N ALA A 7 -13.67 -47.67 26.79
CA ALA A 7 -12.62 -46.73 27.15
C ALA A 7 -11.56 -47.44 28.01
N ALA A 8 -10.32 -46.98 27.97
CA ALA A 8 -9.32 -47.32 28.99
C ALA A 8 -8.46 -46.10 29.30
N VAL A 9 -8.61 -45.62 30.54
CA VAL A 9 -7.80 -44.62 31.23
C VAL A 9 -6.63 -45.36 31.88
N GLY A 10 -5.41 -44.86 31.71
CA GLY A 10 -4.22 -45.34 32.43
C GLY A 10 -3.56 -44.21 33.20
N VAL A 11 -3.77 -44.19 34.52
CA VAL A 11 -3.04 -43.37 35.50
C VAL A 11 -1.84 -44.18 36.00
N GLY A 12 -0.67 -43.56 36.18
CA GLY A 12 0.46 -44.28 36.77
C GLY A 12 1.76 -43.50 37.00
N ILE A 13 1.77 -42.71 38.08
CA ILE A 13 2.84 -42.59 39.10
C ILE A 13 4.22 -42.05 38.66
N GLY A 14 4.60 -40.91 39.24
CA GLY A 14 5.92 -40.32 39.11
C GLY A 14 6.98 -40.91 40.04
N MET A 15 8.23 -40.46 39.84
CA MET A 15 9.27 -40.32 40.85
C MET A 15 10.32 -39.35 40.28
N GLY A 16 10.54 -38.23 40.98
CA GLY A 16 11.58 -37.27 40.62
C GLY A 16 12.96 -37.71 41.09
N LEU A 17 14.00 -37.24 40.41
CA LEU A 17 15.33 -37.04 40.98
C LEU A 17 16.01 -35.88 40.24
N ALA A 18 16.26 -34.79 40.97
CA ALA A 18 17.11 -33.70 40.54
C ALA A 18 18.58 -34.10 40.71
N ILE A 19 19.41 -33.90 39.69
CA ILE A 19 20.86 -33.93 39.83
C ILE A 19 21.45 -32.70 39.11
N SER A 20 21.89 -31.76 39.93
CA SER A 20 22.79 -30.67 39.58
C SER A 20 24.18 -31.23 39.28
N HIS A 21 24.77 -30.91 38.13
CA HIS A 21 26.21 -31.06 37.92
C HIS A 21 26.76 -30.01 36.93
N LYS A 22 27.38 -28.99 37.53
CA LYS A 22 28.75 -28.53 37.26
C LYS A 22 29.11 -28.20 35.80
N ILE A 23 28.90 -26.93 35.44
CA ILE A 23 29.52 -26.28 34.28
C ILE A 23 31.05 -26.34 34.43
N LYS A 24 31.70 -27.09 33.53
CA LYS A 24 33.16 -27.09 33.39
C LYS A 24 33.51 -26.21 32.20
N ASN A 25 34.21 -25.13 32.52
CA ASN A 25 34.80 -24.16 31.63
C ASN A 25 35.86 -24.84 30.74
N GLN A 26 35.70 -24.80 29.42
CA GLN A 26 36.77 -25.09 28.46
C GLN A 26 36.73 -24.04 27.35
N LYS A 27 37.83 -23.29 27.28
CA LYS A 27 38.12 -22.22 26.34
C LYS A 27 38.41 -22.80 24.97
N ASP A 28 37.67 -22.35 23.95
CA ASP A 28 38.08 -22.47 22.55
C ASP A 28 38.46 -21.08 21.99
N PRO A 29 39.65 -20.92 21.41
CA PRO A 29 40.27 -19.62 21.14
C PRO A 29 40.01 -19.15 19.70
N PHE A 30 38.78 -18.76 19.36
CA PHE A 30 38.52 -18.18 18.03
C PHE A 30 37.49 -17.03 17.96
N LEU A 31 37.06 -16.47 19.10
CA LEU A 31 36.14 -15.33 19.13
C LEU A 31 36.60 -14.22 20.09
N GLN A 32 37.87 -13.82 19.99
CA GLN A 32 38.44 -12.80 20.88
C GLN A 32 39.06 -11.58 20.18
N ASN A 33 38.84 -11.39 18.88
CA ASN A 33 39.44 -10.27 18.13
C ASN A 33 38.44 -9.30 17.46
N ALA A 34 37.21 -9.18 17.96
CA ALA A 34 36.24 -8.20 17.44
C ALA A 34 35.68 -7.23 18.50
N LEU A 35 36.06 -7.37 19.78
CA LEU A 35 35.55 -6.53 20.87
C LEU A 35 36.61 -5.65 21.55
N ASP A 36 37.85 -5.66 21.07
CA ASP A 36 38.94 -4.82 21.60
C ASP A 36 39.16 -3.51 20.82
N PHE A 37 38.29 -3.18 19.85
CA PHE A 37 38.38 -1.90 19.13
C PHE A 37 37.55 -0.76 19.77
N PHE A 38 36.69 -1.04 20.74
CA PHE A 38 35.76 -0.02 21.27
C PHE A 38 35.97 0.41 22.72
N PHE A 39 36.91 -0.17 23.46
CA PHE A 39 37.11 0.20 24.87
C PHE A 39 38.58 0.29 25.26
N SER A 40 39.24 1.39 24.88
CA SER A 40 40.29 1.98 25.72
C SER A 40 40.65 3.41 25.29
N ASN A 41 40.09 4.40 25.99
CA ASN A 41 40.87 5.48 26.58
C ASN A 41 40.07 6.13 27.74
N TYR A 42 40.70 6.11 28.92
CA TYR A 42 40.24 6.59 30.23
C TYR A 42 40.00 8.13 30.24
N ARG A 43 38.84 8.62 30.73
CA ARG A 43 38.52 9.33 32.03
C ARG A 43 39.36 10.59 32.39
N PRO A 44 38.88 11.59 33.19
CA PRO A 44 37.59 11.76 33.91
C PRO A 44 36.93 13.18 33.86
N ASN A 45 35.68 13.28 34.32
CA ASN A 45 34.92 14.47 34.82
C ASN A 45 34.98 15.83 34.07
N CYS A 46 33.85 16.24 33.49
CA CYS A 46 33.43 17.63 33.50
C CYS A 46 31.89 17.75 33.44
N SER A 47 31.35 18.54 34.37
CA SER A 47 29.95 18.90 34.54
C SER A 47 29.52 20.00 33.57
N SER A 48 28.47 19.78 32.78
CA SER A 48 27.31 20.68 32.57
C SER A 48 26.44 20.20 31.39
N PRO A 49 25.14 20.53 31.38
CA PRO A 49 24.12 19.80 30.65
C PRO A 49 23.92 20.39 29.26
N MET A 50 23.79 19.57 28.22
CA MET A 50 23.24 20.08 26.97
C MET A 50 22.45 19.04 26.16
N TRP A 51 21.14 19.10 26.38
CA TRP A 51 20.07 18.97 25.38
C TRP A 51 19.92 17.60 24.71
N GLY A 52 18.88 16.90 25.17
CA GLY A 52 18.34 15.75 24.46
C GLY A 52 17.89 16.17 23.06
N SER A 53 18.40 15.46 22.07
CA SER A 53 17.84 15.48 20.73
C SER A 53 16.43 14.89 20.80
N LEU A 54 15.42 15.74 20.92
CA LEU A 54 14.06 15.38 20.55
C LEU A 54 14.08 15.21 19.03
N SER A 55 14.29 13.98 18.57
CA SER A 55 13.88 13.63 17.21
C SER A 55 12.38 13.85 17.19
N LEU A 56 11.95 14.89 16.47
CA LEU A 56 10.57 15.10 16.13
C LEU A 56 10.19 13.87 15.28
N ALA A 57 9.63 12.85 15.93
CA ALA A 57 8.92 11.80 15.22
C ALA A 57 7.80 12.55 14.51
N ASP A 58 7.89 12.64 13.18
CA ASP A 58 6.76 13.05 12.38
C ASP A 58 5.65 12.08 12.76
N ASN A 59 4.64 12.56 13.50
CA ASN A 59 3.54 11.73 13.98
C ASN A 59 2.59 11.46 12.80
N THR A 60 3.13 11.03 11.67
CA THR A 60 2.36 10.48 10.57
C THR A 60 1.82 9.16 11.07
N THR A 61 0.54 9.13 11.44
CA THR A 61 -0.18 7.89 11.64
C THR A 61 -0.05 7.09 10.33
N GLU A 62 0.54 5.90 10.41
CA GLU A 62 0.72 5.02 9.27
C GLU A 62 -0.28 3.87 9.38
N ALA A 63 -1.00 3.61 8.30
CA ALA A 63 -1.85 2.45 8.13
C ALA A 63 -1.06 1.34 7.43
N VAL A 64 -1.04 0.15 8.03
CA VAL A 64 -0.24 -0.98 7.54
C VAL A 64 -1.16 -2.03 6.91
N GLU A 65 -0.82 -2.46 5.70
CA GLU A 65 -1.49 -3.59 5.05
C GLU A 65 -1.09 -4.90 5.76
N SER A 66 -2.07 -5.54 6.39
CA SER A 66 -1.89 -6.69 7.28
C SER A 66 -1.16 -7.89 6.65
N LYS A 67 -1.34 -8.14 5.36
CA LYS A 67 -0.82 -9.34 4.69
C LYS A 67 0.63 -9.18 4.23
N THR A 68 1.01 -7.99 3.79
CA THR A 68 2.30 -7.72 3.15
C THR A 68 3.25 -6.91 4.02
N GLY A 69 2.73 -6.23 5.06
CA GLY A 69 3.48 -5.30 5.89
C GLY A 69 3.80 -3.97 5.18
N ALA A 70 3.18 -3.71 4.03
CA ALA A 70 3.29 -2.44 3.32
C ALA A 70 2.69 -1.31 4.17
N SER A 71 3.39 -0.18 4.27
CA SER A 71 2.98 0.96 5.10
C SER A 71 2.55 2.13 4.23
N PHE A 72 1.42 2.73 4.60
CA PHE A 72 0.79 3.85 3.92
C PHE A 72 0.54 4.97 4.93
N PRO A 73 1.06 6.18 4.71
CA PRO A 73 0.76 7.30 5.59
C PRO A 73 -0.74 7.61 5.54
N SER A 74 -1.33 8.06 6.65
CA SER A 74 -2.72 8.49 6.66
C SER A 74 -2.96 9.75 5.81
N VAL A 75 -1.91 10.52 5.55
CA VAL A 75 -1.95 11.80 4.83
C VAL A 75 -0.72 11.89 3.91
N LEU A 76 -0.90 12.16 2.60
CA LEU A 76 0.22 12.36 1.65
C LEU A 76 0.62 13.83 1.48
N SER A 77 -0.37 14.71 1.54
CA SER A 77 -0.24 16.17 1.56
C SER A 77 -1.30 16.71 2.51
N ASP A 78 -1.19 17.95 2.97
CA ASP A 78 -2.07 18.53 4.01
C ASP A 78 -3.59 18.29 3.78
N THR A 79 -4.00 18.07 2.53
CA THR A 79 -5.39 17.86 2.15
C THR A 79 -5.73 16.46 1.60
N GLN A 80 -4.74 15.61 1.29
CA GLN A 80 -4.98 14.27 0.74
C GLN A 80 -4.95 13.20 1.84
N GLN A 81 -6.12 12.64 2.14
CA GLN A 81 -6.30 11.62 3.17
C GLN A 81 -6.43 10.22 2.57
N LEU A 82 -5.90 9.22 3.28
CA LEU A 82 -6.00 7.82 2.92
C LEU A 82 -7.46 7.34 3.07
N LEU A 83 -8.00 6.78 2.00
CA LEU A 83 -9.37 6.26 1.94
C LEU A 83 -9.45 4.76 2.25
N GLY A 84 -8.43 4.01 1.85
CA GLY A 84 -8.37 2.56 2.05
C GLY A 84 -7.16 1.94 1.40
N ILE A 85 -6.87 0.70 1.80
CA ILE A 85 -5.71 -0.06 1.36
C ILE A 85 -6.17 -1.37 0.72
N GLY A 86 -5.56 -1.74 -0.40
CA GLY A 86 -5.86 -2.98 -1.10
C GLY A 86 -4.62 -3.70 -1.61
N LEU A 87 -4.84 -4.87 -2.22
CA LEU A 87 -3.76 -5.70 -2.72
C LEU A 87 -4.02 -6.16 -4.16
N ARG A 88 -3.11 -5.80 -5.08
CA ARG A 88 -3.17 -6.30 -6.45
C ARG A 88 -2.61 -7.71 -6.52
N LYS A 89 -3.47 -8.67 -6.87
CA LYS A 89 -3.11 -10.06 -7.11
C LYS A 89 -3.09 -10.37 -8.61
N LYS A 90 -2.14 -11.20 -9.04
CA LYS A 90 -2.13 -11.77 -10.40
C LYS A 90 -2.13 -13.30 -10.31
N SER A 91 -3.07 -13.95 -10.98
CA SER A 91 -3.11 -15.40 -11.09
C SER A 91 -2.09 -15.87 -12.13
N ILE A 92 -1.22 -16.81 -11.75
CA ILE A 92 -0.25 -17.44 -12.62
C ILE A 92 -0.76 -18.87 -12.91
N LEU A 93 -0.97 -19.15 -14.20
CA LEU A 93 -1.39 -20.48 -14.69
C LEU A 93 -2.66 -21.02 -14.01
N GLY A 94 -3.55 -20.14 -13.54
CA GLY A 94 -4.85 -20.48 -12.96
C GLY A 94 -4.83 -21.12 -11.57
N LEU A 95 -3.65 -21.51 -11.06
CA LEU A 95 -3.53 -22.32 -9.83
C LEU A 95 -2.91 -21.55 -8.65
N LYS A 96 -2.11 -20.51 -8.91
CA LYS A 96 -1.42 -19.76 -7.86
C LYS A 96 -1.55 -18.26 -8.05
N ASN A 97 -1.98 -17.58 -7.00
CA ASN A 97 -2.01 -16.12 -6.96
C ASN A 97 -0.69 -15.58 -6.41
N ILE A 98 -0.13 -14.57 -7.07
CA ILE A 98 0.96 -13.76 -6.55
C ILE A 98 0.44 -12.39 -6.13
N ASP A 99 0.93 -11.91 -5.00
CA ASP A 99 0.70 -10.54 -4.55
C ASP A 99 1.74 -9.65 -5.24
N VAL A 100 1.29 -8.78 -6.14
CA VAL A 100 2.15 -7.97 -7.01
C VAL A 100 2.60 -6.71 -6.26
N TYR A 101 1.64 -5.96 -5.75
CA TYR A 101 1.85 -4.75 -4.95
C TYR A 101 0.65 -4.52 -4.03
N ALA A 102 0.88 -3.86 -2.90
CA ALA A 102 -0.17 -3.24 -2.10
C ALA A 102 -0.41 -1.82 -2.65
N PHE A 103 -1.61 -1.30 -2.49
CA PHE A 103 -1.93 0.07 -2.90
C PHE A 103 -2.77 0.77 -1.84
N GLY A 104 -2.57 2.08 -1.73
CA GLY A 104 -3.43 2.99 -0.96
C GLY A 104 -4.02 4.02 -1.90
N VAL A 105 -5.31 4.33 -1.72
CA VAL A 105 -6.00 5.37 -2.49
C VAL A 105 -6.24 6.57 -1.59
N TYR A 106 -5.92 7.75 -2.11
CA TYR A 106 -6.02 9.02 -1.41
C TYR A 106 -6.91 9.97 -2.19
N ALA A 107 -7.68 10.80 -1.49
CA ALA A 107 -8.42 11.90 -2.10
C ALA A 107 -8.25 13.18 -1.32
N ASP A 108 -8.33 14.28 -2.05
CA ASP A 108 -8.35 15.61 -1.48
C ASP A 108 -9.72 15.95 -0.90
N TYR A 109 -9.77 16.17 0.41
CA TYR A 109 -11.04 16.44 1.09
C TYR A 109 -11.63 17.81 0.71
N THR A 110 -10.79 18.79 0.37
CA THR A 110 -11.25 20.14 -0.01
C THR A 110 -11.90 20.13 -1.38
N ASP A 111 -11.26 19.47 -2.35
CA ASP A 111 -11.79 19.33 -3.71
C ASP A 111 -13.08 18.49 -3.71
N MET A 112 -13.14 17.43 -2.90
CA MET A 112 -14.33 16.63 -2.66
C MET A 112 -15.49 17.49 -2.17
N LYS A 113 -15.28 18.25 -1.08
CA LYS A 113 -16.33 19.09 -0.48
C LYS A 113 -16.80 20.16 -1.45
N ASN A 114 -15.89 20.81 -2.16
CA ASN A 114 -16.25 21.84 -3.13
C ASN A 114 -17.00 21.28 -4.35
N SER A 115 -16.63 20.09 -4.83
CA SER A 115 -17.17 19.54 -6.09
C SER A 115 -18.44 18.71 -5.91
N LEU A 116 -18.66 18.14 -4.72
CA LEU A 116 -19.73 17.15 -4.49
C LEU A 116 -20.77 17.59 -3.47
N SER A 117 -20.49 18.58 -2.60
CA SER A 117 -21.42 18.97 -1.52
C SER A 117 -22.78 19.48 -2.03
N GLU A 118 -22.82 20.19 -3.17
CA GLU A 118 -24.07 20.70 -3.74
C GLU A 118 -25.05 19.57 -4.08
N LYS A 119 -24.56 18.49 -4.69
CA LYS A 119 -25.39 17.36 -5.14
C LYS A 119 -25.62 16.33 -4.05
N TYR A 120 -24.63 16.11 -3.18
CA TYR A 120 -24.56 14.96 -2.29
C TYR A 120 -24.47 15.31 -0.80
N GLY A 121 -24.37 16.59 -0.44
CA GLY A 121 -24.14 17.02 0.95
C GLY A 121 -25.24 16.63 1.93
N GLN A 122 -26.48 16.44 1.46
CA GLN A 122 -27.61 16.04 2.32
C GLN A 122 -27.81 14.52 2.41
N PHE A 123 -27.04 13.73 1.66
CA PHE A 123 -27.18 12.29 1.63
C PHE A 123 -26.42 11.67 2.81
N SER A 124 -27.05 10.74 3.51
CA SER A 124 -26.36 9.94 4.52
C SER A 124 -25.28 9.04 3.89
N VAL A 125 -24.32 8.61 4.71
CA VAL A 125 -23.26 7.67 4.29
C VAL A 125 -23.81 6.42 3.62
N SER A 126 -24.94 5.89 4.14
CA SER A 126 -25.61 4.71 3.60
C SER A 126 -26.21 4.94 2.21
N GLU A 127 -26.79 6.12 1.97
CA GLU A 127 -27.38 6.49 0.68
C GLU A 127 -26.28 6.73 -0.37
N LEU A 128 -25.18 7.38 0.01
CA LEU A 128 -24.02 7.58 -0.86
C LEU A 128 -23.40 6.26 -1.30
N LYS A 129 -23.28 5.29 -0.39
CA LYS A 129 -22.74 3.96 -0.71
C LYS A 129 -23.58 3.20 -1.74
N GLN A 130 -24.90 3.38 -1.73
CA GLN A 130 -25.80 2.72 -2.68
C GLN A 130 -25.91 3.48 -4.01
N ASN A 131 -25.43 4.72 -4.05
CA ASN A 131 -25.51 5.56 -5.23
C ASN A 131 -24.32 5.33 -6.16
N LYS A 132 -24.55 4.62 -7.26
CA LYS A 132 -23.51 4.39 -8.28
C LYS A 132 -23.04 5.68 -8.95
N GLU A 133 -23.93 6.65 -9.12
CA GLU A 133 -23.62 7.94 -9.74
C GLU A 133 -22.64 8.75 -8.88
N PHE A 134 -22.67 8.58 -7.56
CA PHE A 134 -21.71 9.24 -6.67
C PHE A 134 -20.27 8.87 -6.99
N LEU A 135 -20.00 7.58 -7.22
CA LEU A 135 -18.66 7.11 -7.52
C LEU A 135 -18.19 7.51 -8.93
N GLU A 136 -19.12 7.52 -9.89
CA GLU A 136 -18.87 8.03 -11.24
C GLU A 136 -18.52 9.54 -11.20
N ASP A 137 -19.28 10.34 -10.44
CA ASP A 137 -19.00 11.75 -10.23
C ASP A 137 -17.64 11.98 -9.55
N VAL A 138 -17.24 11.14 -8.58
CA VAL A 138 -15.90 11.20 -7.94
C VAL A 138 -14.79 10.97 -8.97
N LEU A 139 -14.97 9.98 -9.85
CA LEU A 139 -14.00 9.67 -10.91
C LEU A 139 -13.94 10.78 -11.96
N GLU A 140 -15.10 11.32 -12.33
CA GLU A 140 -15.25 12.27 -13.43
C GLU A 140 -14.82 13.69 -13.07
N LYS A 141 -15.22 14.21 -11.90
CA LYS A 141 -14.97 15.60 -11.49
C LYS A 141 -13.49 15.87 -11.24
N ASP A 142 -13.10 17.14 -11.22
CA ASP A 142 -11.69 17.55 -11.03
C ASP A 142 -11.28 17.51 -9.55
N ILE A 143 -11.30 16.31 -8.97
CA ILE A 143 -10.91 16.03 -7.60
C ILE A 143 -9.52 15.42 -7.62
N ARG A 144 -8.58 16.01 -6.87
CA ARG A 144 -7.24 15.45 -6.74
C ARG A 144 -7.28 14.12 -6.01
N MET A 145 -6.69 13.11 -6.63
CA MET A 145 -6.62 11.75 -6.07
C MET A 145 -5.28 11.13 -6.40
N THR A 146 -4.75 10.35 -5.47
CA THR A 146 -3.47 9.66 -5.66
C THR A 146 -3.65 8.19 -5.36
N VAL A 147 -3.15 7.35 -6.26
CA VAL A 147 -2.96 5.93 -5.97
C VAL A 147 -1.48 5.70 -5.74
N ARG A 148 -1.13 5.31 -4.51
CA ARG A 148 0.23 4.96 -4.12
C ARG A 148 0.37 3.45 -4.12
N LEU A 149 1.28 2.93 -4.92
CA LEU A 149 1.57 1.51 -5.06
C LEU A 149 2.89 1.21 -4.35
N GLN A 150 2.91 0.19 -3.48
CA GLN A 150 4.14 -0.32 -2.88
C GLN A 150 4.41 -1.74 -3.37
N ILE A 151 5.55 -1.92 -4.05
CA ILE A 151 5.88 -3.15 -4.74
C ILE A 151 6.21 -4.27 -3.75
N VAL A 152 5.49 -5.40 -3.87
CA VAL A 152 5.66 -6.57 -2.99
C VAL A 152 6.43 -7.67 -3.71
N TYR A 153 6.14 -7.89 -4.99
CA TYR A 153 6.81 -8.92 -5.78
C TYR A 153 8.21 -8.48 -6.20
N GLY A 154 9.25 -9.07 -5.60
CA GLY A 154 10.65 -8.64 -5.79
C GLY A 154 11.31 -9.01 -7.12
N ARG A 155 10.59 -9.62 -8.07
CA ARG A 155 11.12 -10.01 -9.39
C ARG A 155 10.42 -9.28 -10.54
N LEU A 156 9.93 -8.06 -10.28
CA LEU A 156 9.37 -7.21 -11.32
C LEU A 156 10.49 -6.51 -12.09
N SER A 157 10.49 -6.69 -13.41
CA SER A 157 11.26 -5.83 -14.31
C SER A 157 10.40 -4.64 -14.72
N ILE A 158 11.02 -3.52 -15.08
CA ILE A 158 10.29 -2.35 -15.60
C ILE A 158 9.50 -2.69 -16.87
N ARG A 159 10.01 -3.60 -17.70
CA ARG A 159 9.27 -4.14 -18.86
C ARG A 159 7.99 -4.85 -18.43
N SER A 160 8.05 -5.67 -17.37
CA SER A 160 6.86 -6.34 -16.83
C SER A 160 5.83 -5.36 -16.28
N VAL A 161 6.28 -4.27 -15.62
CA VAL A 161 5.42 -3.18 -15.15
C VAL A 161 4.74 -2.49 -16.34
N ARG A 162 5.52 -2.14 -17.37
CA ARG A 162 5.00 -1.53 -18.60
C ARG A 162 3.93 -2.39 -19.26
N SER A 163 4.19 -3.67 -19.47
CA SER A 163 3.21 -4.59 -20.05
C SER A 163 1.96 -4.76 -19.18
N ALA A 164 2.10 -4.79 -17.85
CA ALA A 164 0.95 -4.88 -16.95
C ALA A 164 0.07 -3.62 -16.99
N PHE A 165 0.68 -2.44 -17.08
CA PHE A 165 -0.05 -1.19 -17.27
C PHE A 165 -0.66 -1.08 -18.67
N GLU A 166 0.06 -1.51 -19.71
CA GLU A 166 -0.47 -1.55 -21.08
C GLU A 166 -1.74 -2.41 -21.16
N GLU A 167 -1.71 -3.59 -20.54
CA GLU A 167 -2.85 -4.50 -20.46
C GLU A 167 -4.02 -3.89 -19.66
N SER A 168 -3.76 -3.46 -18.41
CA SER A 168 -4.82 -3.01 -17.51
C SER A 168 -5.40 -1.65 -17.86
N VAL A 169 -4.55 -0.64 -18.08
CA VAL A 169 -4.98 0.71 -18.46
C VAL A 169 -5.51 0.72 -19.88
N GLY A 170 -4.91 -0.04 -20.80
CA GLY A 170 -5.40 -0.15 -22.17
C GLY A 170 -6.83 -0.69 -22.25
N SER A 171 -7.16 -1.69 -21.43
CA SER A 171 -8.53 -2.21 -21.33
C SER A 171 -9.53 -1.14 -20.88
N ARG A 172 -9.17 -0.30 -19.91
CA ARG A 172 -10.05 0.78 -19.41
C ARG A 172 -10.16 1.95 -20.40
N LEU A 173 -9.06 2.33 -21.03
CA LEU A 173 -9.09 3.31 -22.12
C LEU A 173 -10.01 2.84 -23.25
N GLN A 174 -9.97 1.55 -23.59
CA GLN A 174 -10.89 0.99 -24.58
C GLN A 174 -12.36 1.03 -24.12
N LYS A 175 -12.62 0.70 -22.85
CA LYS A 175 -13.97 0.74 -22.25
C LYS A 175 -14.57 2.14 -22.31
N PHE A 176 -13.81 3.18 -21.97
CA PHE A 176 -14.33 4.54 -21.80
C PHE A 176 -14.12 5.46 -23.00
N GLY A 177 -13.08 5.23 -23.80
CA GLY A 177 -12.69 6.09 -24.92
C GLY A 177 -12.77 5.43 -26.29
N GLY A 178 -13.18 4.15 -26.38
CA GLY A 178 -13.26 3.43 -27.65
C GLY A 178 -11.91 2.93 -28.21
N PRO A 179 -11.83 2.57 -29.50
CA PRO A 179 -10.65 1.88 -30.05
C PRO A 179 -9.43 2.78 -30.34
N ASP A 180 -9.62 4.10 -30.43
CA ASP A 180 -8.57 5.05 -30.84
C ASP A 180 -7.79 5.66 -29.66
N ASN A 181 -7.25 4.79 -28.79
CA ASN A 181 -6.54 5.22 -27.57
C ASN A 181 -5.07 4.78 -27.52
N LYS A 182 -4.55 4.27 -28.64
CA LYS A 182 -3.19 3.71 -28.72
C LYS A 182 -2.12 4.75 -28.44
N GLU A 183 -2.26 5.96 -28.99
CA GLU A 183 -1.28 7.03 -28.77
C GLU A 183 -1.21 7.45 -27.30
N LEU A 184 -2.37 7.63 -26.65
CA LEU A 184 -2.45 7.98 -25.24
C LEU A 184 -1.83 6.89 -24.35
N LEU A 185 -2.14 5.62 -24.63
CA LEU A 185 -1.55 4.48 -23.92
C LEU A 185 -0.04 4.39 -24.11
N GLN A 186 0.45 4.63 -25.33
CA GLN A 186 1.89 4.66 -25.63
C GLN A 186 2.58 5.80 -24.89
N ARG A 187 1.99 7.01 -24.87
CA ARG A 187 2.52 8.14 -24.10
C ARG A 187 2.63 7.79 -22.62
N PHE A 188 1.58 7.20 -22.04
CA PHE A 188 1.59 6.77 -20.63
C PHE A 188 2.66 5.71 -20.34
N THR A 189 2.72 4.65 -21.14
CA THR A 189 3.69 3.56 -20.93
C THR A 189 5.14 4.00 -21.17
N SER A 190 5.36 5.04 -21.99
CA SER A 190 6.69 5.61 -22.24
C SER A 190 7.30 6.35 -21.04
N LEU A 191 6.48 6.74 -20.05
CA LEU A 191 6.96 7.32 -18.79
C LEU A 191 7.86 6.32 -18.05
N PHE A 192 7.53 5.03 -18.10
CA PHE A 192 8.29 3.97 -17.45
C PHE A 192 9.49 3.54 -18.31
N LYS A 193 10.53 4.38 -18.39
CA LYS A 193 11.76 4.14 -19.15
C LYS A 193 12.58 2.96 -18.61
N ASP A 194 13.40 2.35 -19.47
CA ASP A 194 14.19 1.15 -19.14
C ASP A 194 15.27 1.39 -18.04
N GLU A 195 15.59 2.65 -17.74
CA GLU A 195 16.53 3.05 -16.69
C GLU A 195 15.98 2.86 -15.27
N TYR A 196 14.66 2.84 -15.10
CA TYR A 196 14.04 2.66 -13.79
C TYR A 196 14.13 1.20 -13.33
N LYS A 197 14.52 1.01 -12.07
CA LYS A 197 14.53 -0.29 -11.40
C LYS A 197 13.39 -0.32 -10.40
N ILE A 198 12.67 -1.45 -10.36
CA ILE A 198 11.48 -1.63 -9.51
C ILE A 198 11.70 -2.83 -8.57
N PRO A 199 12.65 -2.77 -7.62
CA PRO A 199 12.80 -3.79 -6.59
C PRO A 199 11.59 -3.87 -5.65
N ARG A 200 11.55 -4.91 -4.79
CA ARG A 200 10.58 -4.96 -3.69
C ARG A 200 10.77 -3.73 -2.78
N GLY A 201 9.66 -3.12 -2.39
CA GLY A 201 9.61 -1.91 -1.57
C GLY A 201 9.54 -0.61 -2.36
N SER A 202 9.80 -0.63 -3.68
CA SER A 202 9.68 0.57 -4.51
C SER A 202 8.26 1.13 -4.45
N VAL A 203 8.16 2.45 -4.55
CA VAL A 203 6.90 3.17 -4.49
C VAL A 203 6.62 3.82 -5.84
N ILE A 204 5.44 3.59 -6.39
CA ILE A 204 4.94 4.29 -7.58
C ILE A 204 3.72 5.09 -7.17
N GLU A 205 3.69 6.39 -7.45
CA GLU A 205 2.53 7.24 -7.20
C GLU A 205 1.93 7.66 -8.53
N LEU A 206 0.63 7.45 -8.68
CA LEU A 206 -0.17 7.91 -9.80
C LEU A 206 -1.15 8.95 -9.27
N SER A 207 -0.81 10.23 -9.46
CA SER A 207 -1.60 11.36 -8.95
C SER A 207 -2.38 12.02 -10.07
N LYS A 208 -3.71 12.07 -9.93
CA LYS A 208 -4.58 12.97 -10.67
C LYS A 208 -4.49 14.34 -10.01
N GLU A 209 -3.82 15.26 -10.68
CA GLU A 209 -3.74 16.67 -10.32
C GLU A 209 -4.88 17.47 -10.98
N GLN A 210 -5.05 18.73 -10.56
CA GLN A 210 -6.02 19.66 -11.13
C GLN A 210 -5.92 19.77 -12.65
N GLY A 211 -7.06 20.00 -13.32
CA GLY A 211 -7.15 20.04 -14.78
C GLY A 211 -7.01 18.66 -15.44
N HIS A 212 -7.27 17.60 -14.68
CA HIS A 212 -7.13 16.20 -15.11
C HIS A 212 -5.73 15.85 -15.63
N VAL A 213 -4.70 16.22 -14.88
CA VAL A 213 -3.30 15.92 -15.21
C VAL A 213 -2.84 14.72 -14.40
N LEU A 214 -2.50 13.61 -15.06
CA LEU A 214 -1.92 12.45 -14.38
C LEU A 214 -0.40 12.63 -14.27
N CYS A 215 0.10 12.83 -13.06
CA CYS A 215 1.53 12.84 -12.74
C CYS A 215 1.97 11.50 -12.13
N THR A 216 3.12 11.00 -12.57
CA THR A 216 3.73 9.76 -12.07
C THR A 216 5.02 10.05 -11.32
N LYS A 217 5.14 9.49 -10.11
CA LYS A 217 6.41 9.46 -9.36
C LYS A 217 6.88 8.03 -9.12
N ILE A 218 8.18 7.82 -9.14
CA ILE A 218 8.82 6.55 -8.76
C ILE A 218 9.89 6.84 -7.71
N ASP A 219 9.73 6.22 -6.53
CA ASP A 219 10.59 6.42 -5.36
C ASP A 219 10.82 7.91 -5.03
N GLY A 220 9.73 8.70 -5.12
CA GLY A 220 9.71 10.14 -4.88
C GLY A 220 10.19 11.03 -6.03
N ASN A 221 10.73 10.45 -7.12
CA ASN A 221 11.20 11.21 -8.28
C ASN A 221 10.08 11.37 -9.32
N ASP A 222 9.88 12.60 -9.81
CA ASP A 222 8.95 12.90 -10.89
C ASP A 222 9.40 12.26 -12.22
N VAL A 223 8.53 11.42 -12.78
CA VAL A 223 8.79 10.69 -14.03
C VAL A 223 8.14 11.38 -15.22
N GLY A 224 7.01 12.06 -15.00
CA GLY A 224 6.33 12.88 -15.99
C GLY A 224 4.83 12.99 -15.73
N CYS A 225 4.20 13.90 -16.47
CA CYS A 225 2.77 14.18 -16.38
C CYS A 225 2.10 14.14 -17.75
N ILE A 226 0.83 13.70 -17.78
CA ILE A 226 0.01 13.63 -18.98
C ILE A 226 -1.35 14.23 -18.69
N GLN A 227 -1.69 15.31 -19.38
CA GLN A 227 -3.02 15.89 -19.31
C GLN A 227 -4.01 15.05 -20.12
N SER A 228 -4.93 14.37 -19.45
CA SER A 228 -6.01 13.59 -20.07
C SER A 228 -7.03 13.14 -19.01
N LYS A 229 -8.25 13.66 -19.11
CA LYS A 229 -9.41 13.22 -18.30
C LYS A 229 -9.67 11.72 -18.45
N LEU A 230 -9.63 11.22 -19.68
CA LEU A 230 -9.84 9.82 -19.99
C LEU A 230 -8.80 8.91 -19.32
N LEU A 231 -7.52 9.32 -19.30
CA LEU A 231 -6.45 8.55 -18.67
C LEU A 231 -6.62 8.52 -17.14
N CYS A 232 -6.90 9.68 -16.53
CA CYS A 232 -7.12 9.79 -15.09
C CYS A 232 -8.28 8.88 -14.64
N TRP A 233 -9.41 8.96 -15.35
CA TRP A 233 -10.56 8.10 -15.09
C TRP A 233 -10.16 6.63 -15.23
N SER A 234 -9.57 6.24 -16.37
CA SER A 234 -9.22 4.85 -16.67
C SER A 234 -8.31 4.21 -15.63
N ILE A 235 -7.40 4.99 -15.04
CA ILE A 235 -6.51 4.51 -13.97
C ILE A 235 -7.27 4.35 -12.66
N LEU A 236 -8.04 5.36 -12.24
CA LEU A 236 -8.77 5.31 -10.98
C LEU A 236 -9.84 4.21 -10.99
N ASP A 237 -10.49 3.97 -12.14
CA ASP A 237 -11.48 2.90 -12.32
C ASP A 237 -10.92 1.50 -12.04
N LEU A 238 -9.60 1.28 -12.20
CA LEU A 238 -8.97 0.01 -11.83
C LEU A 238 -9.01 -0.28 -10.32
N TYR A 239 -9.17 0.75 -9.49
CA TYR A 239 -9.11 0.64 -8.04
C TYR A 239 -10.48 0.81 -7.39
N ILE A 240 -11.27 1.77 -7.89
CA ILE A 240 -12.57 2.12 -7.30
C ILE A 240 -13.73 1.96 -8.27
N GLY A 241 -13.48 1.56 -9.52
CA GLY A 241 -14.50 1.40 -10.54
C GLY A 241 -15.39 0.19 -10.36
N GLU A 242 -16.14 -0.16 -11.41
CA GLU A 242 -17.08 -1.28 -11.41
C GLU A 242 -16.42 -2.65 -11.15
N ASP A 243 -15.22 -2.85 -11.72
CA ASP A 243 -14.45 -4.10 -11.64
C ASP A 243 -13.04 -3.80 -11.08
N PRO A 244 -12.93 -3.56 -9.75
CA PRO A 244 -11.70 -3.13 -9.11
C PRO A 244 -10.72 -4.29 -8.91
N PHE A 245 -9.45 -3.96 -8.70
CA PHE A 245 -8.42 -4.93 -8.36
C PHE A 245 -8.63 -5.64 -7.02
N ASP A 246 -9.29 -4.99 -6.07
CA ASP A 246 -9.66 -5.56 -4.78
C ASP A 246 -11.03 -5.01 -4.33
N VAL A 247 -12.05 -5.88 -4.36
CA VAL A 247 -13.43 -5.51 -4.02
C VAL A 247 -13.55 -5.05 -2.56
N LYS A 248 -12.78 -5.65 -1.64
CA LYS A 248 -12.83 -5.26 -0.24
C LYS A 248 -12.25 -3.87 -0.02
N ALA A 249 -11.14 -3.57 -0.69
CA ALA A 249 -10.54 -2.25 -0.65
C ALA A 249 -11.48 -1.20 -1.23
N LYS A 250 -12.19 -1.52 -2.32
CA LYS A 250 -13.21 -0.63 -2.88
C LYS A 250 -14.32 -0.32 -1.86
N GLU A 251 -14.86 -1.31 -1.17
CA GLU A 251 -15.91 -1.10 -0.17
C GLU A 251 -15.44 -0.19 0.98
N GLU A 252 -14.19 -0.33 1.41
CA GLU A 252 -13.57 0.54 2.41
C GLU A 252 -13.41 1.97 1.89
N ILE A 253 -12.91 2.12 0.65
CA ILE A 253 -12.73 3.41 0.00
C ILE A 253 -14.07 4.14 -0.19
N GLU A 254 -15.13 3.45 -0.61
CA GLU A 254 -16.48 4.02 -0.75
C GLU A 254 -17.03 4.53 0.59
N LEU A 255 -16.84 3.76 1.67
CA LEU A 255 -17.24 4.17 3.02
C LEU A 255 -16.47 5.42 3.47
N SER A 256 -15.15 5.46 3.23
CA SER A 256 -14.32 6.60 3.56
C SER A 256 -14.68 7.84 2.75
N LEU A 257 -14.92 7.70 1.43
CA LEU A 257 -15.38 8.81 0.57
C LEU A 257 -16.69 9.40 1.05
N ALA A 258 -17.66 8.54 1.38
CA ALA A 258 -18.96 8.98 1.89
C ALA A 258 -18.84 9.66 3.26
N SER A 259 -17.97 9.15 4.14
CA SER A 259 -17.72 9.74 5.46
C SER A 259 -17.01 11.09 5.35
N LEU A 260 -16.04 11.23 4.45
CA LEU A 260 -15.31 12.47 4.22
C LEU A 260 -16.20 13.60 3.72
N LEU A 261 -17.18 13.28 2.87
CA LEU A 261 -18.10 14.30 2.36
C LEU A 261 -19.06 14.83 3.45
N GLN A 262 -19.38 14.00 4.44
CA GLN A 262 -20.29 14.32 5.54
C GLN A 262 -19.61 15.02 6.72
N ASN A 263 -18.27 15.02 6.78
CA ASN A 263 -17.47 15.72 7.79
C ASN A 263 -17.12 17.17 7.36
#